data_AF-A0A2R6FUZ6-F1
#
_entry.id   AF-A0A2R6FUZ6-F1
#
_cell.length_a   1.000
_cell.length_b   1.000
_cell.length_c   1.000
_cell.angle_alpha   90.00
_cell.angle_beta   90.00
_cell.angle_gamma   90.00
#
_symmetry.space_group_name_H-M   'P 1'
#
loop_
_entity.id
_entity.type
_entity.pdbx_description
1 polymer ?
#
loop_
_entity_poly.entity_id
_entity_poly.type
_entity_poly.pdbx_seq_one_letter_code
_entity_poly.pdbx_strand_id
1 'polypeptide(L)'
;ASDADLATRTRDALATWYPEHRFDDLELVATDRVEFAQFDQPRGFRDDLPAVDAPEGPVFLAGDYTNWSSIQGAMKSGRVAAEAAREEL
;
A
#
# COMPACT_ATOMS: atom_id res chain seq x y z
N ALA A 1 9.86 18.97 0.72
CA ALA A 1 8.83 19.84 1.30
C ALA A 1 8.85 19.63 2.81
N SER A 2 8.81 20.71 3.58
CA SER A 2 8.61 20.64 5.03
C SER A 2 7.18 20.15 5.34
N ASP A 3 6.93 19.74 6.57
CA ASP A 3 5.58 19.35 7.02
C ASP A 3 4.60 20.53 6.90
N ALA A 4 5.07 21.74 7.20
CA ALA A 4 4.30 22.97 7.02
C ALA A 4 3.93 23.20 5.54
N ASP A 5 4.87 23.00 4.61
CA ASP A 5 4.58 23.13 3.17
C ASP A 5 3.52 22.12 2.71
N LEU A 6 3.56 20.90 3.24
CA LEU A 6 2.57 19.85 2.91
C LEU A 6 1.20 20.17 3.50
N ALA A 7 1.16 20.70 4.72
CA ALA A 7 -0.08 21.16 5.37
C ALA A 7 -0.74 22.31 4.58
N THR A 8 0.04 23.30 4.14
CA THR A 8 -0.46 24.40 3.30
C THR A 8 -1.04 23.87 1.99
N ARG A 9 -0.31 23.02 1.26
CA ARG A 9 -0.82 22.42 0.01
C ARG A 9 -2.10 21.62 0.21
N THR A 10 -2.18 20.90 1.33
CA THR A 10 -3.39 20.12 1.70
C THR A 10 -4.58 21.06 1.91
N ARG A 11 -4.39 22.15 2.66
CA ARG A 11 -5.42 23.16 2.88
C ARG A 11 -5.88 23.80 1.56
N ASP A 12 -4.95 24.17 0.69
CA ASP A 12 -5.26 24.80 -0.60
C ASP A 12 -6.04 23.85 -1.53
N ALA A 13 -5.66 22.57 -1.55
CA ALA A 13 -6.38 21.54 -2.30
C ALA A 13 -7.81 21.34 -1.76
N LEU A 14 -7.96 21.26 -0.44
CA LEU A 14 -9.27 21.14 0.21
C LEU A 14 -10.16 22.36 -0.09
N ALA A 15 -9.63 23.59 0.00
CA ALA A 15 -10.37 24.81 -0.34
C ALA A 15 -10.80 24.85 -1.82
N THR A 16 -9.99 24.26 -2.71
CA THR A 16 -10.33 24.15 -4.14
C THR A 16 -11.46 23.13 -4.38
N TRP A 17 -11.46 22.00 -3.66
CA TRP A 17 -12.47 20.96 -3.82
C TRP A 17 -13.79 21.28 -3.11
N TYR A 18 -13.73 22.07 -2.04
CA TYR A 18 -14.86 22.39 -1.16
C TYR A 18 -14.98 23.91 -0.94
N PRO A 19 -15.31 24.69 -1.99
CA PRO A 19 -15.26 26.16 -1.92
C PRO A 19 -16.27 26.78 -0.93
N GLU A 20 -17.33 26.07 -0.56
CA GLU A 20 -18.31 26.50 0.44
C GLU A 20 -17.83 26.27 1.89
N HIS A 21 -16.75 25.51 2.09
CA HIS A 21 -16.20 25.18 3.40
C HIS A 21 -15.02 26.06 3.78
N ARG A 22 -14.88 26.31 5.09
CA ARG A 22 -13.72 27.02 5.66
C ARG A 22 -12.79 26.01 6.31
N PHE A 23 -11.49 26.16 6.04
CA PHE A 23 -10.44 25.32 6.61
C PHE A 23 -9.56 26.09 7.60
N ASP A 24 -10.02 27.23 8.12
CA ASP A 24 -9.23 28.12 8.99
C ASP A 24 -8.66 27.38 10.19
N ASP A 25 -9.45 26.51 10.82
CA ASP A 25 -9.11 25.71 11.99
C ASP A 25 -8.39 24.37 11.65
N LEU A 26 -7.94 24.16 10.40
CA LEU A 26 -7.18 22.96 10.05
C LEU A 26 -5.82 22.98 10.75
N GLU A 27 -5.61 22.01 11.63
CA GLU A 27 -4.36 21.80 12.37
C GLU A 27 -3.63 20.55 11.86
N LEU A 28 -2.31 20.70 11.67
CA LEU A 28 -1.44 19.56 11.38
C LEU A 28 -1.18 18.77 12.67
N VAL A 29 -1.65 17.52 12.72
CA VAL A 29 -1.37 16.61 13.85
C VAL A 29 -0.04 15.88 13.64
N ALA A 30 0.15 15.26 12.47
CA ALA A 30 1.36 14.52 12.12
C ALA A 30 1.54 14.44 10.59
N THR A 31 2.78 14.28 10.14
CA THR A 31 3.11 13.91 8.76
C THR A 31 3.94 12.63 8.77
N ASP A 32 3.38 11.55 8.26
CA ASP A 32 4.10 10.30 8.06
C ASP A 32 4.68 10.24 6.64
N ARG A 33 5.98 9.97 6.55
CA ARG A 33 6.68 9.78 5.27
C ARG A 33 6.88 8.29 5.02
N VAL A 34 6.10 7.76 4.09
CA VAL A 34 6.20 6.36 3.68
C VAL A 34 7.06 6.31 2.42
N GLU A 35 8.33 5.89 2.55
CA GLU A 35 9.27 5.80 1.42
C GLU A 35 8.79 4.80 0.36
N PHE A 36 8.10 3.74 0.78
CA PHE A 36 7.51 2.74 -0.09
C PHE A 36 6.15 2.30 0.45
N ALA A 37 5.07 2.75 -0.20
CA ALA A 37 3.70 2.45 0.21
C ALA A 37 3.10 1.28 -0.60
N GLN A 38 3.28 1.32 -1.92
CA GLN A 38 2.79 0.32 -2.86
C GLN A 38 3.71 0.31 -4.08
N PHE A 39 3.84 -0.84 -4.74
CA PHE A 39 4.49 -0.91 -6.05
C PHE A 39 3.51 -0.50 -7.16
N ASP A 40 4.04 -0.17 -8.33
CA ASP A 40 3.23 0.16 -9.49
C ASP A 40 2.45 -1.07 -9.99
N GLN A 41 1.15 -0.89 -10.20
CA GLN A 41 0.24 -1.94 -10.68
C GLN A 41 -0.35 -1.58 -12.04
N PRO A 42 0.48 -1.43 -13.09
CA PRO A 42 0.00 -1.18 -14.45
C PRO A 42 -0.82 -2.37 -14.97
N ARG A 43 -1.52 -2.18 -16.09
CA ARG A 43 -2.21 -3.30 -16.75
C ARG A 43 -1.25 -4.47 -16.99
N GLY A 44 -1.58 -5.64 -16.46
CA GLY A 44 -0.81 -6.88 -16.63
C GLY A 44 0.19 -7.19 -15.52
N PHE A 45 0.38 -6.31 -14.53
CA PHE A 45 1.40 -6.47 -13.47
C PHE A 45 1.40 -7.83 -12.74
N ARG A 46 0.26 -8.52 -12.70
CA ARG A 46 0.14 -9.82 -12.04
C ARG A 46 1.00 -10.90 -12.68
N ASP A 47 1.28 -10.77 -13.98
CA ASP A 47 2.09 -11.73 -14.73
C ASP A 47 3.56 -11.69 -14.31
N ASP A 48 4.01 -10.57 -13.71
CA ASP A 48 5.38 -10.35 -13.26
C ASP A 48 5.57 -10.60 -11.75
N LEU A 49 4.49 -10.91 -11.02
CA LEU A 49 4.58 -11.19 -9.59
C LEU A 49 5.18 -12.58 -9.35
N PRO A 50 6.04 -12.75 -8.33
CA PRO A 50 6.56 -14.06 -8.00
C PRO A 50 5.46 -15.01 -7.55
N ALA A 51 5.68 -16.30 -7.85
CA ALA A 51 4.91 -17.38 -7.25
C ALA A 51 5.15 -17.43 -5.73
N VAL A 52 4.21 -18.06 -5.01
CA VAL A 52 4.28 -18.23 -3.55
C VAL A 52 5.52 -19.00 -3.10
N ASP A 53 6.01 -19.91 -3.93
CA ASP A 53 7.13 -20.84 -3.73
C ASP A 53 8.36 -20.47 -4.59
N ALA A 54 8.44 -19.22 -5.05
CA ALA A 54 9.58 -18.77 -5.87
C ALA A 54 10.96 -18.95 -5.22
N PRO A 55 11.15 -18.80 -3.89
CA PRO A 55 12.41 -19.11 -3.22
C PRO A 55 12.68 -20.61 -3.12
N GLU A 56 13.95 -21.01 -3.16
CA GLU A 56 14.31 -22.42 -2.95
C GLU A 56 14.10 -22.88 -1.49
N GLY A 57 13.62 -24.11 -1.32
CA GLY A 57 13.42 -24.74 -0.02
C GLY A 57 12.09 -24.35 0.64
N PRO A 58 11.92 -24.63 1.96
CA PRO A 58 10.65 -24.47 2.67
C PRO A 58 10.38 -23.00 3.04
N VAL A 59 10.34 -22.12 2.03
CA VAL A 59 10.18 -20.67 2.16
C VAL A 59 9.05 -20.20 1.26
N PHE A 60 8.01 -19.61 1.85
CA PHE A 60 6.83 -19.15 1.13
C PHE A 60 6.67 -17.64 1.23
N LEU A 61 6.47 -16.98 0.08
CA LEU A 61 6.28 -15.54 -0.02
C LEU A 61 4.82 -15.16 0.27
N ALA A 62 4.65 -14.10 1.06
CA ALA A 62 3.34 -13.54 1.36
C ALA A 62 3.36 -11.99 1.35
N GLY A 63 2.18 -11.40 1.26
CA GLY A 63 1.96 -9.95 1.20
C GLY A 63 1.54 -9.47 -0.19
N ASP A 64 1.43 -8.15 -0.32
CA ASP A 64 0.99 -7.48 -1.55
C ASP A 64 1.82 -7.88 -2.78
N TYR A 65 3.09 -8.19 -2.57
CA TYR A 65 4.07 -8.54 -3.60
C TYR A 65 3.78 -9.86 -4.33
N THR A 66 2.95 -10.75 -3.78
CA THR A 66 2.58 -12.00 -4.49
C THR A 66 1.16 -11.98 -5.05
N ASN A 67 0.45 -10.84 -4.95
CA ASN A 67 -0.95 -10.79 -5.35
C ASN A 67 -1.41 -9.42 -5.91
N TRP A 68 -1.58 -8.40 -5.05
CA TRP A 68 -1.84 -7.00 -5.42
C TRP A 68 -1.82 -6.11 -4.16
N SER A 69 -1.53 -4.80 -4.31
CA SER A 69 -1.46 -3.88 -3.17
C SER A 69 -2.84 -3.53 -2.62
N SER A 70 -3.30 -4.30 -1.64
CA SER A 70 -4.45 -3.97 -0.80
C SER A 70 -4.50 -4.91 0.40
N ILE A 71 -5.22 -4.50 1.45
CA ILE A 71 -5.48 -5.35 2.62
C ILE A 71 -6.06 -6.72 2.21
N GLN A 72 -7.01 -6.75 1.27
CA GLN A 72 -7.62 -8.00 0.76
C GLN A 72 -6.59 -8.87 0.04
N GLY A 73 -5.69 -8.23 -0.71
CA GLY A 73 -4.62 -8.85 -1.48
C GLY A 73 -3.59 -9.52 -0.57
N ALA A 74 -3.12 -8.80 0.44
CA ALA A 74 -2.24 -9.30 1.49
C ALA A 74 -2.88 -10.48 2.25
N MET A 75 -4.15 -10.36 2.67
CA MET A 75 -4.84 -11.45 3.38
C MET A 75 -4.98 -12.70 2.52
N LYS A 76 -5.35 -12.57 1.24
CA LYS A 76 -5.42 -13.70 0.31
C LYS A 76 -4.04 -14.33 0.13
N SER A 77 -3.02 -13.52 -0.08
CA SER A 77 -1.63 -13.97 -0.22
C SER A 77 -1.17 -14.80 0.99
N GLY A 78 -1.43 -14.31 2.21
CA GLY A 78 -1.11 -15.04 3.43
C GLY A 78 -1.81 -16.39 3.55
N ARG A 79 -3.07 -16.49 3.11
CA ARG A 79 -3.79 -17.77 3.07
C ARG A 79 -3.11 -18.76 2.12
N VAL A 80 -2.75 -18.32 0.92
CA VAL A 80 -2.08 -19.16 -0.09
C VAL A 80 -0.73 -19.65 0.43
N ALA A 81 0.06 -18.78 1.07
CA ALA A 81 1.33 -19.18 1.68
C ALA A 81 1.13 -20.22 2.80
N ALA A 82 0.12 -20.06 3.65
CA ALA A 82 -0.18 -21.02 4.71
C ALA A 82 -0.66 -22.38 4.17
N GLU A 83 -1.42 -22.39 3.07
CA GLU A 83 -1.85 -23.61 2.39
C GLU A 83 -0.65 -24.35 1.77
N ALA A 84 0.20 -23.63 1.02
CA ALA A 84 1.42 -24.20 0.41
C ALA A 84 2.37 -24.77 1.49
N ALA A 85 2.60 -24.03 2.57
CA ALA A 85 3.42 -24.50 3.68
C ALA A 85 2.86 -25.76 4.34
N ARG A 86 1.54 -25.94 4.38
CA ARG A 86 0.91 -27.13 4.94
C ARG A 86 1.04 -28.35 4.02
N GLU A 87 1.09 -28.15 2.71
CA GLU A 87 1.21 -29.23 1.73
C GLU A 87 2.63 -29.82 1.64
N GLU A 88 3.65 -29.05 2.03
CA GLU A 88 5.04 -29.53 2.11
C GLU A 88 5.44 -30.21 3.43
N LEU A 89 4.57 -30.15 4.47
CA LEU A 89 4.78 -30.84 5.76
C LEU A 89 4.45 -32.33 5.68
#